data_AF-A0A5K0XWG6-F1
#
_entry.id   AF-A0A5K0XWG6-F1
#
_cell.length_a   1.000
_cell.length_b   1.000
_cell.length_c   1.000
_cell.angle_alpha   90.00
_cell.angle_beta   90.00
_cell.angle_gamma   90.00
#
_symmetry.space_group_name_H-M   'P 1'
#
loop_
_entity.id
_entity.type
_entity.pdbx_description
1 polymer ?
#
loop_
_entity_poly.entity_id
_entity_poly.type
_entity_poly.pdbx_seq_one_letter_code
_entity_poly.pdbx_strand_id
1 'polypeptide(L)' 'VAGSLACACRGWVSVDIDKIACESCGAHLSFICSAVWTPSE' A
#
# COMPACT_ATOMS: atom_id res chain seq x y z
N VAL A 1 -11.48 -12.33 8.45
CA VAL A 1 -10.81 -11.15 7.85
C VAL A 1 -9.37 -11.15 8.30
N ALA A 2 -8.40 -11.12 7.38
CA ALA A 2 -7.00 -10.91 7.74
C ALA A 2 -6.81 -9.44 8.12
N GLY A 3 -6.26 -9.17 9.30
CA GLY A 3 -5.94 -7.80 9.72
C GLY A 3 -4.76 -7.22 8.92
N SER A 4 -4.59 -5.90 8.94
CA SER A 4 -3.53 -5.20 8.20
C SER A 4 -2.13 -5.77 8.47
N LEU A 5 -1.85 -6.17 9.70
CA LEU A 5 -0.59 -6.82 10.09
C LEU A 5 -0.38 -8.17 9.37
N ALA A 6 -1.42 -9.00 9.30
CA ALA A 6 -1.35 -10.30 8.64
C ALA A 6 -1.17 -10.16 7.11
N CYS A 7 -1.66 -9.09 6.51
CA CYS A 7 -1.43 -8.76 5.10
C CYS A 7 -0.03 -8.19 4.86
N ALA A 8 0.51 -7.39 5.79
CA ALA A 8 1.88 -6.88 5.69
C ALA A 8 2.94 -7.99 5.67
N CYS A 9 2.74 -9.08 6.42
CA CYS A 9 3.62 -10.25 6.36
C CYS A 9 3.52 -11.02 5.04
N ARG A 10 2.45 -10.84 4.26
CA ARG A 10 2.22 -11.55 2.99
C ARG A 10 2.68 -10.77 1.77
N GLY A 11 2.87 -9.46 1.91
CA GLY A 11 3.24 -8.57 0.82
C GLY A 11 2.09 -7.69 0.35
N TRP A 12 2.46 -6.52 -0.16
CA TRP A 12 1.56 -5.51 -0.69
C TRP A 12 1.99 -5.15 -2.11
N VAL A 13 1.03 -5.16 -3.04
CA VAL A 13 1.22 -4.71 -4.42
C VAL A 13 0.55 -3.37 -4.63
N SER A 14 1.25 -2.45 -5.30
CA SER A 14 0.66 -1.17 -5.70
C SER A 14 -0.39 -1.39 -6.77
N VAL A 15 -1.61 -0.89 -6.52
CA VAL A 15 -2.74 -0.98 -7.45
C VAL A 15 -3.24 0.39 -7.91
N ASP A 16 -2.81 1.45 -7.22
CA ASP A 16 -3.09 2.85 -7.57
C ASP A 16 -1.98 3.76 -6.97
N ILE A 17 -1.99 5.05 -7.30
CA ILE A 17 -1.05 6.06 -6.80
C ILE A 17 -1.07 6.14 -5.27
N ASP A 18 -2.24 5.93 -4.68
CA ASP A 18 -2.50 6.04 -3.24
C ASP A 18 -2.94 4.72 -2.60
N LYS A 19 -2.92 3.62 -3.35
CA LYS A 19 -3.57 2.37 -2.92
C LYS A 19 -2.69 1.15 -3.13
N ILE A 20 -2.63 0.32 -2.10
CA ILE A 20 -2.00 -0.99 -2.14
C ILE A 20 -3.03 -2.09 -1.87
N ALA A 21 -2.81 -3.26 -2.46
CA ALA A 21 -3.61 -4.46 -2.25
C ALA A 21 -2.74 -5.59 -1.68
N CYS A 22 -3.29 -6.41 -0.80
CA CYS A 22 -2.61 -7.59 -0.27
C CYS A 22 -2.54 -8.66 -1.36
N GLU A 23 -1.34 -9.15 -1.65
CA GLU A 23 -1.11 -10.12 -2.73
C GLU A 23 -1.86 -11.45 -2.51
N SER A 24 -2.11 -11.82 -1.27
CA SER A 24 -2.71 -13.11 -0.93
C SER A 24 -4.23 -13.10 -0.79
N CYS A 25 -4.85 -11.98 -0.39
CA CYS A 25 -6.28 -11.93 -0.08
C CYS A 25 -7.03 -10.76 -0.72
N GLY A 26 -6.35 -9.85 -1.42
CA GLY A 26 -6.98 -8.73 -2.11
C GLY A 26 -7.52 -7.63 -1.19
N ALA A 27 -7.20 -7.66 0.11
CA ALA A 27 -7.55 -6.56 1.02
C ALA A 27 -6.85 -5.26 0.57
N HIS A 28 -7.53 -4.12 0.67
CA HIS A 28 -7.02 -2.83 0.20
C HIS A 28 -6.66 -1.90 1.36
N LEU A 29 -5.58 -1.13 1.19
CA LEU A 29 -5.25 0.01 2.04
C LEU A 29 -5.03 1.23 1.15
N SER A 30 -5.60 2.37 1.57
CA SER A 30 -5.36 3.69 0.99
C SER A 30 -4.52 4.50 1.95
N PHE A 31 -3.62 5.33 1.44
CA PHE A 31 -2.80 6.23 2.24
C PHE A 31 -3.10 7.69 1.85
N ILE A 32 -2.19 8.61 2.12
CA ILE A 32 -2.24 9.93 1.51
C ILE A 32 -0.91 10.07 0.80
N CYS A 33 -0.93 9.97 -0.52
CA CYS A 33 0.24 10.16 -1.35
C CYS A 33 0.56 11.67 -1.37
N SER A 34 1.32 12.13 -0.39
CA SER A 34 1.85 13.50 -0.37
C SER A 34 2.91 13.59 -1.47
N ALA A 35 2.50 14.02 -2.65
CA ALA A 35 3.38 14.26 -3.80
C ALA A 35 4.28 15.48 -3.53
N VAL A 36 5.22 15.34 -2.59
CA VAL A 36 6.33 16.27 -2.38
C VAL A 36 7.60 15.45 -2.54
N TRP A 37 7.87 15.04 -3.78
CA TRP A 37 9.23 14.75 -4.18
C TRP A 37 9.89 16.09 -4.48
N THR A 38 10.58 16.65 -3.50
CA THR A 38 11.59 17.68 -3.73
C THR A 38 12.88 16.96 -4.13
N PRO A 39 13.24 16.89 -5.43
CA PRO A 39 14.60 16.52 -5.77
C PRO A 39 15.53 17.59 -5.17
N SER A 40 16.28 17.22 -4.13
CA SER A 40 17.46 17.99 -3.78
C SER A 40 18.51 17.63 -4.84
N GLU A 41 18.77 18.55 -5.76
CA GLU A 41 20.03 18.56 -6.52
C GLU A 41 21.20 18.73 -5.56
#